data_AF-T0YAI8-F1
#
_entry.id   AF-T0YAI8-F1
#
_cell.length_a   1.000
_cell.length_b   1.000
_cell.length_c   1.000
_cell.angle_alpha   90.00
_cell.angle_beta   90.00
_cell.angle_gamma   90.00
#
_symmetry.space_group_name_H-M   'P 1'
#
loop_
_entity.id
_entity.type
_entity.pdbx_description
1 polymer ?
#
loop_
_entity_poly.entity_id
_entity_poly.type
_entity_poly.pdbx_seq_one_letter_code
_entity_poly.pdbx_strand_id
1 'polypeptide(L)'
;MAHRNAALFNARHPELLRRIEALYSDRKEVFLRHYLDRGDEPPVWVLCEVLSLGDLSKWLRSLKYHRDRQAVADAYALHETPFISFVEHLAYVRNVCAHHARLWNRSMVVATLALPKKPSDLAKQLQRDPKHNRQLYNSLTVMAWLIRIVSPHSTWRARIRSLVAERPDLWDAMGFPAGWQDFDLWREGAP
;
A
#
# COMPACT_ATOMS: atom_id res chain seq x y z
N MET A 1 1.51 3.31 -26.24
CA MET A 1 1.36 3.70 -24.82
C MET A 1 2.36 2.97 -23.94
N ALA A 2 2.85 3.59 -22.86
CA ALA A 2 3.93 3.07 -22.03
C ALA A 2 3.60 1.71 -21.38
N HIS A 3 2.39 1.50 -20.88
CA HIS A 3 1.96 0.25 -20.21
C HIS A 3 1.93 -0.98 -21.13
N ARG A 4 1.95 -0.80 -22.46
CA ARG A 4 2.05 -1.90 -23.44
C ARG A 4 3.49 -2.21 -23.85
N ASN A 5 4.46 -1.37 -23.52
CA ASN A 5 5.85 -1.57 -23.91
C ASN A 5 6.55 -2.57 -22.97
N ALA A 6 6.69 -3.82 -23.42
CA ALA A 6 7.33 -4.89 -22.66
C ALA A 6 8.78 -4.59 -22.22
N ALA A 7 9.49 -3.71 -22.92
CA ALA A 7 10.86 -3.33 -22.53
C ALA A 7 10.93 -2.59 -21.18
N LEU A 8 9.83 -1.97 -20.75
CA LEU A 8 9.72 -1.24 -19.49
C LEU A 8 9.41 -2.13 -18.28
N PHE A 9 9.09 -3.40 -18.50
CA PHE A 9 8.61 -4.31 -17.47
C PHE A 9 9.39 -5.62 -17.43
N ASN A 10 9.19 -6.40 -16.38
CA ASN A 10 9.75 -7.72 -16.22
C ASN A 10 8.86 -8.82 -16.86
N ALA A 11 9.26 -10.08 -16.72
CA ALA A 11 8.59 -11.23 -17.34
C ALA A 11 7.11 -11.43 -16.95
N ARG A 12 6.60 -10.74 -15.91
CA ARG A 12 5.18 -10.80 -15.52
C ARG A 12 4.28 -9.90 -16.35
N HIS A 13 4.85 -9.00 -17.16
CA HIS A 13 4.09 -8.03 -17.96
C HIS A 13 3.00 -8.64 -18.85
N PRO A 14 3.21 -9.76 -19.57
CA PRO A 14 2.15 -10.36 -20.38
C PRO A 14 0.94 -10.84 -19.56
N GLU A 15 1.15 -11.28 -18.31
CA GLU A 15 0.05 -11.64 -17.41
C GLU A 15 -0.76 -10.41 -16.99
N LEU A 16 -0.07 -9.32 -16.66
CA LEU A 16 -0.70 -8.06 -16.27
C LEU A 16 -1.48 -7.45 -17.44
N LEU A 17 -0.94 -7.52 -18.66
CA LEU A 17 -1.66 -7.11 -19.86
C LEU A 17 -2.92 -7.93 -20.10
N ARG A 18 -2.86 -9.27 -19.97
CA ARG A 18 -4.06 -10.12 -20.09
C ARG A 18 -5.15 -9.71 -19.11
N ARG A 19 -4.79 -9.24 -17.91
CA ARG A 19 -5.76 -8.72 -16.95
C ARG A 19 -6.45 -7.45 -17.44
N ILE A 20 -5.70 -6.54 -18.07
CA ILE A 20 -6.26 -5.33 -18.69
C ILE A 20 -7.17 -5.71 -19.89
N GLU A 21 -6.73 -6.61 -20.76
CA GLU A 21 -7.54 -7.04 -21.92
C GLU A 21 -8.85 -7.71 -21.49
N ALA A 22 -8.84 -8.45 -20.38
CA ALA A 22 -10.06 -9.00 -19.79
C ALA A 22 -11.01 -7.89 -19.32
N LEU A 23 -10.50 -6.81 -18.71
CA LEU A 23 -11.31 -5.65 -18.32
C LEU A 23 -11.90 -4.94 -19.56
N TYR A 24 -11.12 -4.83 -20.63
CA TYR A 24 -11.58 -4.24 -21.89
C TYR A 24 -12.71 -5.07 -22.51
N SER A 25 -12.60 -6.39 -22.44
CA SER A 25 -13.59 -7.32 -22.98
C SER A 25 -14.90 -7.35 -22.18
N ASP A 26 -14.83 -7.18 -20.85
CA ASP A 26 -16.01 -7.21 -19.97
C ASP A 26 -16.93 -6.00 -20.17
N ARG A 27 -16.39 -4.87 -20.69
CA ARG A 27 -17.14 -3.64 -21.07
C ARG A 27 -18.12 -3.11 -20.00
N LYS A 28 -17.91 -3.44 -18.72
CA LYS A 28 -18.79 -3.05 -17.61
C LYS A 28 -18.72 -1.55 -17.29
N GLU A 29 -17.53 -0.96 -17.39
CA GLU A 29 -17.30 0.42 -17.00
C GLU A 29 -17.60 1.39 -18.14
N VAL A 30 -18.55 2.30 -17.93
CA VAL A 30 -19.07 3.23 -18.96
C VAL A 30 -17.98 4.12 -19.53
N PHE A 31 -17.09 4.63 -18.67
CA PHE A 31 -15.98 5.50 -19.08
C PHE A 31 -14.91 4.73 -19.87
N LEU A 32 -14.66 3.47 -19.54
CA LEU A 32 -13.72 2.62 -20.27
C LEU A 32 -14.27 2.32 -21.67
N ARG A 33 -15.56 1.99 -21.75
CA ARG A 33 -16.26 1.76 -23.02
C ARG A 33 -16.20 2.96 -23.95
N HIS A 34 -16.27 4.19 -23.43
CA HIS A 34 -16.14 5.40 -24.25
C HIS A 34 -14.84 5.43 -25.08
N TYR A 35 -13.71 5.05 -24.50
CA TYR A 35 -12.43 4.96 -25.22
C TYR A 35 -12.44 3.80 -26.22
N LEU A 36 -12.87 2.61 -25.77
CA LEU A 36 -12.84 1.39 -26.58
C LEU A 36 -13.74 1.48 -27.82
N ASP A 37 -14.90 2.12 -27.72
CA ASP A 37 -15.84 2.29 -28.86
C ASP A 37 -15.28 3.23 -29.93
N ARG A 38 -14.39 4.14 -29.55
CA ARG A 38 -13.66 5.03 -30.46
C ARG A 38 -12.42 4.38 -31.06
N GLY A 39 -12.08 3.16 -30.63
CA GLY A 39 -10.81 2.51 -30.97
C GLY A 39 -9.59 3.15 -30.28
N ASP A 40 -9.82 3.98 -29.26
CA ASP A 40 -8.76 4.66 -28.52
C ASP A 40 -8.24 3.75 -27.39
N GLU A 41 -6.92 3.73 -27.18
CA GLU A 41 -6.33 3.08 -26.00
C GLU A 41 -6.59 3.95 -24.76
N PRO A 42 -7.23 3.42 -23.70
CA PRO A 42 -7.47 4.17 -22.48
C PRO A 42 -6.15 4.66 -21.85
N PRO A 43 -6.08 5.93 -21.42
CA PRO A 43 -4.89 6.43 -20.73
C PRO A 43 -4.72 5.76 -19.37
N VAL A 44 -3.50 5.75 -18.85
CA VAL A 44 -3.16 5.03 -17.61
C VAL A 44 -4.00 5.45 -16.40
N TRP A 45 -4.36 6.73 -16.29
CA TRP A 45 -5.20 7.21 -15.19
C TRP A 45 -6.61 6.61 -15.22
N VAL A 46 -7.17 6.36 -16.42
CA VAL A 46 -8.44 5.63 -16.58
C VAL A 46 -8.30 4.18 -16.13
N LEU A 47 -7.18 3.55 -16.47
CA LEU A 47 -6.90 2.17 -16.04
C LEU A 47 -6.77 2.08 -14.51
N CYS A 48 -6.20 3.09 -13.86
CA CYS A 48 -6.10 3.14 -12.42
C CYS A 48 -7.46 3.16 -11.70
N GLU A 49 -8.52 3.67 -12.34
CA GLU A 49 -9.89 3.65 -11.78
C GLU A 49 -10.51 2.24 -11.80
N VAL A 50 -10.11 1.40 -12.75
CA VAL A 50 -10.67 0.04 -12.92
C VAL A 50 -9.81 -1.02 -12.21
N LEU A 51 -8.50 -0.80 -12.16
CA LEU A 51 -7.56 -1.73 -11.54
C LEU A 51 -7.71 -1.71 -10.02
N SER A 52 -7.69 -2.90 -9.41
CA SER A 52 -7.65 -2.98 -7.96
C SER A 52 -6.29 -2.51 -7.42
N LEU A 53 -6.23 -2.13 -6.14
CA LEU A 53 -4.96 -1.82 -5.47
C LEU A 53 -3.94 -2.97 -5.58
N GLY A 54 -4.42 -4.22 -5.57
CA GLY A 54 -3.56 -5.39 -5.75
C GLY A 54 -3.08 -5.59 -7.20
N ASP A 55 -3.79 -5.08 -8.19
CA ASP A 55 -3.28 -5.07 -9.57
C ASP A 55 -2.25 -3.95 -9.75
N LEU A 56 -2.53 -2.76 -9.21
CA LEU A 56 -1.58 -1.65 -9.20
C LEU A 56 -0.27 -2.00 -8.49
N SER A 57 -0.33 -2.74 -7.37
CA SER A 57 0.88 -3.19 -6.66
C SER A 57 1.73 -4.12 -7.53
N LYS A 58 1.10 -5.01 -8.32
CA LYS A 58 1.81 -5.91 -9.25
C LYS A 58 2.41 -5.14 -10.42
N TRP A 59 1.71 -4.14 -10.95
CA TRP A 59 2.23 -3.24 -11.99
C TRP A 59 3.45 -2.44 -11.50
N LEU A 60 3.38 -1.89 -10.28
CA LEU A 60 4.50 -1.19 -9.67
C LEU A 60 5.73 -2.12 -9.50
N ARG A 61 5.52 -3.35 -9.01
CA ARG A 61 6.60 -4.35 -8.89
C ARG A 61 7.12 -4.82 -10.24
N SER A 62 6.30 -4.80 -11.29
CA SER A 62 6.70 -5.29 -12.62
C SER A 62 7.57 -4.31 -13.39
N LEU A 63 7.59 -3.02 -13.03
CA LEU A 63 8.50 -2.03 -13.61
C LEU A 63 9.94 -2.53 -13.55
N LYS A 64 10.64 -2.48 -14.67
CA LYS A 64 11.98 -3.06 -14.84
C LYS A 64 13.06 -2.16 -14.23
N TYR A 65 12.99 -0.88 -14.49
CA TYR A 65 14.06 0.06 -14.15
C TYR A 65 13.89 0.61 -12.73
N HIS A 66 14.99 0.61 -11.98
CA HIS A 66 15.06 1.22 -10.64
C HIS A 66 14.58 2.67 -10.65
N ARG A 67 15.01 3.47 -11.62
CA ARG A 67 14.65 4.89 -11.72
C ARG A 67 13.13 5.12 -11.75
N ASP A 68 12.37 4.24 -12.42
CA ASP A 68 10.93 4.43 -12.60
C ASP A 68 10.18 4.11 -11.30
N ARG A 69 10.58 3.04 -10.63
CA ARG A 69 10.04 2.65 -9.31
C ARG A 69 10.45 3.64 -8.22
N GLN A 70 11.68 4.14 -8.26
CA GLN A 70 12.18 5.15 -7.33
C GLN A 70 11.45 6.47 -7.50
N ALA A 71 11.19 6.92 -8.73
CA ALA A 71 10.42 8.13 -8.99
C ALA A 71 9.02 8.10 -8.34
N VAL A 72 8.37 6.93 -8.29
CA VAL A 72 7.11 6.77 -7.55
C VAL A 72 7.33 6.80 -6.04
N ALA A 73 8.37 6.13 -5.54
CA ALA A 73 8.67 6.05 -4.11
C ALA A 73 9.13 7.40 -3.51
N ASP A 74 9.76 8.26 -4.31
CA ASP A 74 10.22 9.60 -3.93
C ASP A 74 9.05 10.49 -3.49
N ALA A 75 7.88 10.33 -4.09
CA ALA A 75 6.65 11.03 -3.67
C ALA A 75 6.26 10.72 -2.22
N TYR A 76 6.75 9.60 -1.67
CA TYR A 76 6.52 9.16 -0.29
C TYR A 76 7.75 9.27 0.61
N ALA A 77 8.82 9.92 0.12
CA ALA A 77 10.13 10.04 0.76
C ALA A 77 10.73 8.67 1.15
N LEU A 78 10.55 7.65 0.30
CA LEU A 78 11.00 6.28 0.54
C LEU A 78 11.92 5.78 -0.58
N HIS A 79 12.76 4.81 -0.24
CA HIS A 79 13.42 3.99 -1.25
C HIS A 79 12.40 3.05 -1.91
N GLU A 80 12.62 2.67 -3.17
CA GLU A 80 11.69 1.81 -3.93
C GLU A 80 11.38 0.48 -3.23
N THR A 81 12.38 -0.16 -2.63
CA THR A 81 12.24 -1.50 -2.03
C THR A 81 11.22 -1.54 -0.89
N PRO A 82 11.35 -0.72 0.19
CA PRO A 82 10.33 -0.65 1.22
C PRO A 82 8.98 -0.16 0.67
N PHE A 83 8.98 0.82 -0.23
CA PHE A 83 7.73 1.35 -0.79
C PHE A 83 6.91 0.30 -1.55
N ILE A 84 7.53 -0.48 -2.44
CA ILE A 84 6.86 -1.57 -3.17
C ILE A 84 6.31 -2.60 -2.19
N SER A 85 7.11 -2.98 -1.19
CA SER A 85 6.67 -3.92 -0.14
C SER A 85 5.49 -3.37 0.66
N PHE A 86 5.45 -2.07 0.93
CA PHE A 86 4.34 -1.42 1.63
C PHE A 86 3.05 -1.48 0.82
N VAL A 87 3.11 -1.13 -0.47
CA VAL A 87 1.92 -1.13 -1.34
C VAL A 87 1.33 -2.53 -1.47
N GLU A 88 2.16 -3.56 -1.59
CA GLU A 88 1.71 -4.96 -1.62
C GLU A 88 1.15 -5.44 -0.28
N HIS A 89 1.79 -5.05 0.82
CA HIS A 89 1.30 -5.36 2.15
C HIS A 89 -0.06 -4.73 2.41
N LEU A 90 -0.26 -3.47 2.01
CA LEU A 90 -1.53 -2.78 2.15
C LEU A 90 -2.62 -3.36 1.23
N ALA A 91 -2.27 -3.80 0.02
CA ALA A 91 -3.18 -4.57 -0.82
C ALA A 91 -3.62 -5.88 -0.14
N TYR A 92 -2.70 -6.58 0.52
CA TYR A 92 -3.01 -7.76 1.33
C TYR A 92 -3.94 -7.42 2.51
N VAL A 93 -3.62 -6.40 3.32
CA VAL A 93 -4.44 -5.96 4.46
C VAL A 93 -5.84 -5.58 4.02
N ARG A 94 -5.97 -4.82 2.91
CA ARG A 94 -7.26 -4.46 2.31
C ARG A 94 -8.07 -5.70 1.93
N ASN A 95 -7.45 -6.71 1.32
CA ASN A 95 -8.14 -7.93 0.94
C ASN A 95 -8.62 -8.72 2.18
N VAL A 96 -7.82 -8.79 3.25
CA VAL A 96 -8.26 -9.39 4.52
C VAL A 96 -9.52 -8.69 5.05
N CYS A 97 -9.57 -7.34 5.00
CA CYS A 97 -10.75 -6.58 5.39
C CYS A 97 -11.96 -6.88 4.48
N ALA A 98 -11.75 -6.91 3.17
CA ALA A 98 -12.81 -7.15 2.18
C ALA A 98 -13.44 -8.55 2.29
N HIS A 99 -12.69 -9.51 2.83
CA HIS A 99 -13.19 -10.86 3.16
C HIS A 99 -13.72 -10.98 4.59
N HIS A 100 -13.92 -9.86 5.30
CA HIS A 100 -14.36 -9.82 6.69
C HIS A 100 -13.53 -10.68 7.66
N ALA A 101 -12.26 -10.92 7.30
CA ALA A 101 -11.38 -11.74 8.11
C ALA A 101 -10.76 -10.92 9.24
N ARG A 102 -10.46 -11.59 10.36
CA ARG A 102 -9.86 -10.96 11.53
C ARG A 102 -8.46 -10.42 11.22
N LEU A 103 -8.26 -9.13 11.46
CA LEU A 103 -6.95 -8.47 11.38
C LEU A 103 -6.19 -8.48 12.71
N TRP A 104 -6.89 -8.26 13.82
CA TRP A 104 -6.26 -8.23 15.15
C TRP A 104 -5.79 -9.63 15.56
N ASN A 105 -4.63 -9.71 16.22
CA ASN A 105 -3.95 -10.97 16.58
C ASN A 105 -3.78 -11.94 15.39
N ARG A 106 -3.19 -11.42 14.30
CA ARG A 106 -2.81 -12.17 13.10
C ARG A 106 -1.37 -11.83 12.72
N SER A 107 -0.59 -12.85 12.39
CA SER A 107 0.73 -12.66 11.76
C SER A 107 0.58 -12.49 10.24
N MET A 108 1.10 -11.40 9.70
CA MET A 108 1.02 -11.04 8.28
C MET A 108 2.21 -11.64 7.52
N VAL A 109 2.14 -12.95 7.24
CA VAL A 109 3.24 -13.70 6.63
C VAL A 109 3.31 -13.53 5.10
N VAL A 110 2.16 -13.39 4.43
CA VAL A 110 2.05 -13.42 2.95
C VAL A 110 2.75 -12.24 2.27
N ALA A 111 2.68 -11.06 2.85
CA ALA A 111 3.30 -9.85 2.33
C ALA A 111 4.10 -9.18 3.44
N THR A 112 5.25 -9.77 3.80
CA THR A 112 6.07 -9.23 4.90
C THR A 112 6.63 -7.86 4.51
N LEU A 113 6.51 -6.90 5.43
CA LEU A 113 7.05 -5.55 5.25
C LEU A 113 8.58 -5.56 5.23
N ALA A 114 9.17 -5.01 4.18
CA ALA A 114 10.58 -4.67 4.14
C ALA A 114 10.79 -3.38 4.95
N LEU A 115 11.15 -3.52 6.24
CA LEU A 115 11.27 -2.38 7.14
C LEU A 115 12.42 -1.44 6.72
N PRO A 116 12.13 -0.18 6.35
CA PRO A 116 13.13 0.77 5.89
C PRO A 116 14.11 1.14 7.01
N LYS A 117 15.35 1.50 6.64
CA LYS A 117 16.29 2.18 7.54
C LYS A 117 16.24 3.71 7.41
N LYS A 118 15.67 4.21 6.31
CA LYS A 118 15.48 5.63 6.00
C LYS A 118 14.07 5.87 5.42
N PRO A 119 13.44 7.01 5.71
CA PRO A 119 13.92 8.10 6.56
C PRO A 119 13.95 7.66 8.03
N SER A 120 14.86 8.26 8.83
CA SER A 120 15.01 7.92 10.26
C SER A 120 13.71 8.06 11.03
N ASP A 121 12.91 9.05 10.63
CA ASP A 121 11.69 9.42 11.33
C ASP A 121 10.63 8.34 11.20
N LEU A 122 10.51 7.67 10.05
CA LEU A 122 9.70 6.46 9.93
C LEU A 122 10.37 5.26 10.62
N ALA A 123 11.68 5.11 10.44
CA ALA A 123 12.42 3.94 10.91
C ALA A 123 12.35 3.75 12.43
N LYS A 124 12.23 4.85 13.20
CA LYS A 124 12.07 4.88 14.66
C LYS A 124 10.65 4.53 15.13
N GLN A 125 9.65 4.67 14.27
CA GLN A 125 8.25 4.40 14.59
C GLN A 125 7.89 2.93 14.45
N LEU A 126 8.67 2.16 13.67
CA LEU A 126 8.35 0.78 13.31
C LEU A 126 8.82 -0.22 14.39
N GLN A 127 7.99 -1.20 14.68
CA GLN A 127 8.32 -2.34 15.54
C GLN A 127 9.26 -3.28 14.78
N ARG A 128 10.46 -3.53 15.33
CA ARG A 128 11.49 -4.35 14.69
C ARG A 128 11.68 -5.72 15.32
N ASP A 129 11.15 -5.94 16.52
CA ASP A 129 11.20 -7.25 17.17
C ASP A 129 10.59 -8.32 16.24
N PRO A 130 11.34 -9.36 15.83
CA PRO A 130 10.84 -10.45 14.99
C PRO A 130 9.56 -11.11 15.50
N LYS A 131 9.29 -11.08 16.81
CA LYS A 131 8.06 -11.61 17.39
C LYS A 131 6.83 -10.77 17.04
N HIS A 132 7.01 -9.45 16.93
CA HIS A 132 5.91 -8.48 16.83
C HIS A 132 5.85 -7.77 15.48
N ASN A 133 6.93 -7.76 14.70
CA ASN A 133 7.05 -6.95 13.48
C ASN A 133 6.14 -7.35 12.31
N ARG A 134 5.45 -8.49 12.43
CA ARG A 134 4.44 -8.98 11.47
C ARG A 134 3.01 -8.83 11.95
N GLN A 135 2.79 -8.23 13.12
CA GLN A 135 1.44 -7.94 13.61
C GLN A 135 0.95 -6.58 13.09
N LEU A 136 -0.28 -6.23 13.47
CA LEU A 136 -1.04 -5.12 12.92
C LEU A 136 -0.36 -3.75 13.07
N TYR A 137 0.42 -3.53 14.12
CA TYR A 137 1.05 -2.25 14.40
C TYR A 137 1.85 -1.67 13.23
N ASN A 138 2.70 -2.47 12.59
CA ASN A 138 3.51 -1.98 11.47
C ASN A 138 2.66 -1.64 10.25
N SER A 139 1.57 -2.37 10.01
CA SER A 139 0.61 -2.07 8.94
C SER A 139 -0.03 -0.70 9.15
N LEU A 140 -0.49 -0.44 10.39
CA LEU A 140 -1.08 0.84 10.76
C LEU A 140 -0.06 1.98 10.70
N THR A 141 1.19 1.73 11.11
CA THR A 141 2.28 2.73 11.10
C THR A 141 2.67 3.12 9.68
N VAL A 142 2.79 2.13 8.78
CA VAL A 142 3.02 2.39 7.35
C VAL A 142 1.86 3.16 6.74
N MET A 143 0.62 2.75 7.04
CA MET A 143 -0.58 3.45 6.54
C MET A 143 -0.63 4.90 7.06
N ALA A 144 -0.36 5.13 8.35
CA ALA A 144 -0.27 6.46 8.95
C ALA A 144 0.77 7.35 8.23
N TRP A 145 1.94 6.79 7.92
CA TRP A 145 3.01 7.50 7.21
C TRP A 145 2.57 7.92 5.82
N LEU A 146 1.99 7.00 5.04
CA LEU A 146 1.53 7.30 3.68
C LEU A 146 0.38 8.31 3.69
N ILE A 147 -0.59 8.15 4.61
CA ILE A 147 -1.73 9.06 4.76
C ILE A 147 -1.26 10.48 5.08
N ARG A 148 -0.26 10.65 5.96
CA ARG A 148 0.31 11.97 6.28
C ARG A 148 0.82 12.71 5.04
N ILE A 149 1.30 11.98 4.03
CA ILE A 149 1.84 12.58 2.80
C ILE A 149 0.72 12.88 1.79
N VAL A 150 -0.18 11.93 1.57
CA VAL A 150 -1.23 12.06 0.53
C VAL A 150 -2.46 12.84 0.99
N SER A 151 -2.71 12.87 2.30
CA SER A 151 -3.84 13.56 2.91
C SER A 151 -3.45 14.12 4.29
N PRO A 152 -2.63 15.19 4.35
CA PRO A 152 -2.08 15.72 5.59
C PRO A 152 -3.15 16.09 6.63
N HIS A 153 -4.30 16.60 6.17
CA HIS A 153 -5.41 16.99 7.04
C HIS A 153 -6.32 15.81 7.45
N SER A 154 -5.94 14.57 7.17
CA SER A 154 -6.74 13.40 7.52
C SER A 154 -6.78 13.17 9.03
N THR A 155 -7.99 13.01 9.56
CA THR A 155 -8.22 12.64 10.97
C THR A 155 -8.00 11.15 11.25
N TRP A 156 -7.63 10.36 10.24
CA TRP A 156 -7.50 8.90 10.33
C TRP A 156 -6.57 8.45 11.46
N ARG A 157 -5.41 9.10 11.61
CA ARG A 157 -4.44 8.76 12.67
C ARG A 157 -5.02 8.94 14.07
N ALA A 158 -5.69 10.08 14.31
CA ALA A 158 -6.35 10.35 15.58
C ALA A 158 -7.45 9.33 15.88
N ARG A 159 -8.28 8.99 14.88
CA ARG A 159 -9.33 7.98 15.03
C ARG A 159 -8.79 6.59 15.36
N ILE A 160 -7.71 6.16 14.71
CA ILE A 160 -7.05 4.88 15.00
C ILE A 160 -6.42 4.91 16.39
N ARG A 161 -5.75 6.00 16.76
CA ARG A 161 -5.18 6.16 18.10
C ARG A 161 -6.25 5.99 19.17
N SER A 162 -7.38 6.70 19.05
CA SER A 162 -8.49 6.61 19.99
C SER A 162 -9.07 5.18 20.06
N LEU A 163 -9.32 4.57 18.91
CA LEU A 163 -9.87 3.21 18.84
C LEU A 163 -8.94 2.17 19.50
N VAL A 164 -7.63 2.26 19.27
CA VAL A 164 -6.67 1.33 19.88
C VAL A 164 -6.52 1.59 21.38
N ALA A 165 -6.64 2.86 21.81
CA ALA A 165 -6.57 3.24 23.22
C ALA A 165 -7.74 2.68 24.06
N GLU A 166 -8.88 2.34 23.44
CA GLU A 166 -10.01 1.68 24.12
C GLU A 166 -9.68 0.25 24.59
N ARG A 167 -8.66 -0.40 24.01
CA ARG A 167 -8.28 -1.79 24.31
C ARG A 167 -6.79 -1.98 24.61
N PRO A 168 -6.28 -1.43 25.73
CA PRO A 168 -4.88 -1.61 26.15
C PRO A 168 -4.47 -3.06 26.32
N ASP A 169 -5.43 -3.92 26.69
CA ASP A 169 -5.25 -5.36 26.86
C ASP A 169 -4.86 -6.10 25.56
N LEU A 170 -5.12 -5.49 24.39
CA LEU A 170 -4.84 -6.10 23.09
C LEU A 170 -3.55 -5.59 22.43
N TRP A 171 -2.85 -4.62 23.02
CA TRP A 171 -1.70 -3.95 22.39
C TRP A 171 -0.57 -4.91 22.05
N ASP A 172 -0.18 -5.77 22.97
CA ASP A 172 0.89 -6.76 22.78
C ASP A 172 0.56 -7.76 21.66
N ALA A 173 -0.66 -8.30 21.66
CA ALA A 173 -1.15 -9.21 20.61
C ALA A 173 -1.24 -8.54 19.21
N MET A 174 -1.33 -7.21 19.17
CA MET A 174 -1.31 -6.42 17.94
C MET A 174 0.08 -5.87 17.58
N GLY A 175 1.09 -6.11 18.43
CA GLY A 175 2.49 -5.74 18.21
C GLY A 175 2.83 -4.28 18.49
N PHE A 176 1.97 -3.60 19.25
CA PHE A 176 2.21 -2.22 19.65
C PHE A 176 3.38 -2.17 20.65
N PRO A 177 4.43 -1.38 20.38
CA PRO A 177 5.50 -1.19 21.34
C PRO A 177 5.00 -0.43 22.58
N ALA A 178 5.66 -0.63 23.71
CA ALA A 178 5.43 0.19 24.90
C ALA A 178 5.66 1.67 24.57
N GLY A 179 4.76 2.55 25.04
CA GLY A 179 4.85 3.99 24.78
C GLY A 179 4.60 4.40 23.33
N TRP A 180 4.01 3.54 22.48
CA TRP A 180 3.72 3.87 21.07
C TRP A 180 2.95 5.19 20.90
N GLN A 181 2.14 5.56 21.90
CA GLN A 181 1.35 6.79 21.94
C GLN A 181 2.22 8.06 21.94
N ASP A 182 3.46 7.96 22.41
CA ASP A 182 4.40 9.08 22.48
C ASP A 182 5.25 9.21 21.21
N PHE A 183 5.14 8.25 20.29
CA PHE A 183 5.92 8.31 19.07
C PHE A 183 5.39 9.43 18.16
N ASP A 184 6.30 10.13 17.44
CA ASP A 184 5.93 11.35 16.71
C ASP A 184 4.78 11.19 15.69
N LEU A 185 4.57 9.99 15.14
CA LEU A 185 3.50 9.73 14.17
C LEU A 185 2.14 9.54 14.85
N TRP A 186 2.15 9.14 16.12
CA TRP A 186 0.97 8.73 16.89
C TRP A 186 0.61 9.70 18.01
N ARG A 187 1.48 10.66 18.36
CA ARG A 187 1.19 11.68 19.37
C ARG A 187 -0.01 12.54 18.99
N GLU A 188 -0.74 13.01 20.00
CA GLU A 188 -1.84 13.96 19.79
C GLU A 188 -1.34 15.26 19.15
N GLY A 189 -2.13 15.79 18.21
CA GLY A 189 -1.76 16.99 17.46
C GLY A 189 -0.59 16.79 16.47
N ALA A 190 -0.18 15.55 16.19
CA ALA A 190 0.77 15.29 15.11
C ALA A 190 0.21 15.84 13.77
N PRO A 191 1.00 16.64 13.03
CA PRO A 191 0.60 17.19 11.74
C PRO A 191 0.43 16.08 10.70
#